data_AF-A0A7X0MM57-F1
#
_entry.id   AF-A0A7X0MM57-F1
#
_cell.length_a   1.000
_cell.length_b   1.000
_cell.length_c   1.000
_cell.angle_alpha   90.00
_cell.angle_beta   90.00
_cell.angle_gamma   90.00
#
_symmetry.space_group_name_H-M   'P 1'
#
loop_
_entity.id
_entity.type
_entity.pdbx_description
1 polymer ?
#
loop_
_entity_poly.entity_id
_entity_poly.type
_entity_poly.pdbx_seq_one_letter_code
_entity_poly.pdbx_strand_id
1 'polypeptide(L)'
;MRMIEKFRLSHAVLDLNLDGSGAQFDIARRLKAQQVQSVIVTGYDASVVPHDLADTPLLQKPVIYDAVVAAVTAQSGRFADPRR
;
A
#
# COMPACT_ATOMS: atom_id res chain seq x y z
N MET A 1 8.64 -0.74 10.79
CA MET A 1 9.42 -1.87 10.20
C MET A 1 9.21 -3.20 10.90
N ARG A 2 9.34 -3.29 12.23
CA ARG A 2 9.22 -4.56 12.99
C ARG A 2 7.95 -5.39 12.70
N MET A 3 6.84 -4.76 12.32
CA MET A 3 5.58 -5.45 12.02
C MET A 3 5.54 -6.10 10.63
N ILE A 4 6.09 -5.42 9.61
CA ILE A 4 6.18 -5.96 8.23
C ILE A 4 7.09 -7.19 8.21
N GLU A 5 8.17 -7.18 8.98
CA GLU A 5 9.11 -8.30 9.06
C GLU A 5 8.59 -9.47 9.91
N LYS A 6 7.64 -9.22 10.82
CA LYS A 6 7.14 -10.23 11.77
C LYS A 6 5.91 -10.99 11.27
N PHE A 7 5.14 -10.40 10.35
CA PHE A 7 3.90 -10.97 9.85
C PHE A 7 3.99 -11.25 8.35
N ARG A 8 3.45 -12.40 7.92
CA ARG A 8 3.24 -12.67 6.49
C ARG A 8 1.99 -11.96 6.01
N LEU A 9 2.14 -10.69 5.66
CA LEU A 9 1.04 -9.87 5.13
C LEU A 9 0.65 -10.38 3.74
N SER A 10 -0.65 -10.57 3.50
CA SER A 10 -1.16 -10.84 2.16
C SER A 10 -1.40 -9.55 1.38
N HIS A 11 -1.91 -8.54 2.07
CA HIS A 11 -2.27 -7.24 1.52
C HIS A 11 -1.87 -6.11 2.47
N ALA A 12 -1.69 -4.90 1.93
CA ALA A 12 -1.46 -3.69 2.70
C ALA A 12 -2.13 -2.46 2.05
N VAL A 13 -2.67 -1.56 2.87
CA VAL A 13 -3.05 -0.21 2.45
C VAL A 13 -2.07 0.74 3.13
N LEU A 14 -1.29 1.49 2.35
CA LEU A 14 -0.16 2.27 2.83
C LEU A 14 -0.39 3.77 2.63
N ASP A 15 -0.47 4.53 3.71
CA ASP A 15 -0.34 5.98 3.65
C ASP A 15 1.13 6.38 3.44
N LEU A 16 1.42 7.31 2.53
CA LEU A 16 2.80 7.77 2.29
C LEU A 16 3.31 8.71 3.39
N ASN A 17 2.42 9.45 4.05
CA ASN A 17 2.80 10.41 5.09
C ASN A 17 2.54 9.82 6.48
N LEU A 18 3.48 9.03 6.98
CA LEU A 18 3.28 8.29 8.24
C LEU A 18 3.70 9.06 9.50
N ASP A 19 4.61 10.02 9.38
CA ASP A 19 5.16 10.78 10.51
C ASP A 19 5.17 12.30 10.30
N GLY A 20 4.57 12.78 9.21
CA GLY A 20 4.55 14.21 8.87
C GLY A 20 5.82 14.74 8.22
N SER A 21 6.85 13.92 8.00
CA SER A 21 8.14 14.34 7.42
C SER A 21 8.17 14.33 5.89
N GLY A 22 7.10 13.89 5.23
CA GLY A 22 6.99 13.84 3.78
C GLY A 22 6.54 12.48 3.25
N ALA A 23 6.60 12.30 1.94
CA ALA A 23 6.26 11.03 1.29
C ALA A 23 7.36 9.98 1.54
N GLN A 24 7.00 8.88 2.19
CA GLN A 24 7.92 7.79 2.49
C GLN A 24 7.68 6.59 1.57
N PHE A 25 8.65 6.32 0.69
CA PHE A 25 8.56 5.23 -0.28
C PHE A 25 9.26 3.95 0.17
N ASP A 26 10.10 3.99 1.21
CA ASP A 26 10.87 2.84 1.66
C ASP A 26 10.00 1.70 2.18
N ILE A 27 8.84 2.03 2.77
CA ILE A 27 7.86 1.02 3.19
C ILE A 27 7.19 0.39 1.97
N ALA A 28 6.79 1.18 0.98
CA ALA A 28 6.23 0.67 -0.27
C ALA A 28 7.19 -0.29 -0.97
N ARG A 29 8.47 0.10 -1.06
CA ARG A 29 9.54 -0.74 -1.63
C ARG A 29 9.73 -2.03 -0.86
N ARG A 30 9.71 -2.00 0.47
CA ARG A 30 9.82 -3.21 1.31
C ARG A 30 8.63 -4.14 1.12
N LEU A 31 7.41 -3.62 1.07
CA LEU A 31 6.20 -4.42 0.80
C LEU A 31 6.29 -5.08 -0.58
N LYS A 32 6.72 -4.32 -1.60
CA LYS A 32 6.96 -4.84 -2.96
C LYS A 32 8.03 -5.93 -2.99
N ALA A 33 9.16 -5.72 -2.30
CA ALA A 33 10.23 -6.71 -2.20
C ALA A 33 9.78 -8.01 -1.51
N GLN A 34 8.82 -7.93 -0.59
CA GLN A 34 8.20 -9.09 0.07
C GLN A 34 7.00 -9.67 -0.69
N GLN A 35 6.70 -9.15 -1.89
CA GLN A 35 5.57 -9.56 -2.72
C GLN A 35 4.20 -9.40 -2.01
N VAL A 36 4.11 -8.45 -1.08
CA VAL A 36 2.85 -8.06 -0.45
C VAL A 36 2.08 -7.20 -1.44
N GLN A 37 0.84 -7.57 -1.72
CA GLN A 37 -0.02 -6.78 -2.61
C GLN A 37 -0.42 -5.51 -1.87
N SER A 38 -0.19 -4.33 -2.45
CA SER A 38 -0.38 -3.09 -1.72
C SER A 38 -1.08 -2.01 -2.54
N VAL A 39 -1.87 -1.19 -1.85
CA VAL A 39 -2.43 0.07 -2.38
C VAL A 39 -1.75 1.22 -1.66
N ILE A 40 -1.18 2.16 -2.40
CA ILE A 40 -0.68 3.42 -1.87
C ILE A 40 -1.84 4.41 -1.78
N VAL A 41 -1.96 5.09 -0.64
CA VAL A 41 -2.91 6.19 -0.43
C VAL A 41 -2.12 7.44 -0.10
N THR A 42 -2.36 8.55 -0.78
CA THR A 42 -1.53 9.75 -0.64
C THR A 42 -2.33 11.03 -0.78
N GLY A 43 -1.99 12.08 -0.03
CA GLY A 43 -2.51 13.43 -0.29
C GLY A 43 -1.69 14.22 -1.31
N TYR A 44 -0.54 13.69 -1.72
CA TYR A 44 0.34 14.29 -2.72
C TYR A 44 -0.16 13.99 -4.14
N ASP A 45 0.30 14.78 -5.09
CA ASP A 45 0.09 14.51 -6.51
C ASP A 45 0.74 13.19 -6.93
N ALA A 46 0.12 12.44 -7.85
CA ALA A 46 0.67 11.18 -8.34
C ALA A 46 2.07 11.33 -8.96
N SER A 47 2.44 12.51 -9.44
CA SER A 47 3.75 12.79 -10.03
C SER A 47 4.92 12.62 -9.06
N VAL A 48 4.66 12.61 -7.74
CA VAL A 48 5.73 12.41 -6.74
C VAL A 48 6.10 10.93 -6.58
N VAL A 49 5.30 10.01 -7.14
CA VAL A 49 5.54 8.57 -7.03
C VAL A 49 6.70 8.16 -7.94
N PRO A 50 7.78 7.58 -7.40
CA PRO A 50 8.91 7.09 -8.17
C PRO A 50 8.52 6.01 -9.20
N HIS A 51 9.25 5.96 -10.32
CA HIS A 51 9.00 5.00 -11.40
C HIS A 51 9.06 3.53 -10.93
N ASP A 52 9.87 3.21 -9.93
CA ASP A 52 9.97 1.86 -9.37
C ASP A 52 8.70 1.39 -8.63
N LEU A 53 7.75 2.29 -8.38
CA LEU A 53 6.46 2.02 -7.76
C LEU A 53 5.27 2.31 -8.68
N ALA A 54 5.50 2.61 -9.96
CA ALA A 54 4.44 2.99 -10.91
C ALA A 54 3.42 1.87 -11.19
N ASP A 55 3.78 0.62 -10.91
CA ASP A 55 2.91 -0.56 -11.00
C ASP A 55 2.08 -0.80 -9.73
N THR A 56 2.28 0.01 -8.69
CA THR A 56 1.53 -0.11 -7.44
C THR A 56 0.26 0.74 -7.53
N PRO A 57 -0.95 0.18 -7.28
CA PRO A 57 -2.18 0.95 -7.24
C PRO A 57 -2.06 2.16 -6.31
N LEU A 58 -2.46 3.34 -6.81
CA LEU A 58 -2.38 4.61 -6.10
C LEU A 58 -3.77 5.25 -5.99
N LEU A 59 -4.15 5.66 -4.78
CA LEU A 59 -5.36 6.42 -4.51
C LEU A 59 -4.96 7.79 -3.93
N GLN A 60 -5.32 8.87 -4.63
CA GLN A 60 -5.10 10.23 -4.14
C GLN A 60 -6.24 10.65 -3.20
N LYS A 61 -5.89 11.20 -2.04
CA LYS A 61 -6.82 11.76 -1.07
C LYS A 61 -7.40 13.07 -1.62
N PRO A 62 -8.68 13.37 -1.38
CA PRO A 62 -9.63 12.61 -0.55
C PRO A 62 -10.05 11.29 -1.19
N VAL A 63 -10.03 10.21 -0.42
CA VAL A 63 -10.41 8.87 -0.88
C VAL A 63 -11.68 8.42 -0.15
N ILE A 64 -12.61 7.82 -0.90
CA ILE A 64 -13.82 7.23 -0.33
C ILE A 64 -13.61 5.76 0.00
N TYR A 65 -14.37 5.24 0.95
CA TYR A 65 -14.27 3.85 1.43
C TYR A 65 -14.32 2.83 0.28
N ASP A 66 -15.29 2.97 -0.62
CA ASP A 66 -15.50 2.02 -1.73
C ASP A 66 -14.31 1.96 -2.69
N ALA A 67 -13.60 3.08 -2.88
CA ALA A 67 -12.40 3.11 -3.72
C ALA A 67 -11.26 2.29 -3.12
N VAL A 68 -11.10 2.32 -1.79
CA VAL A 68 -10.11 1.50 -1.08
C VAL A 68 -10.48 0.03 -1.18
N VAL A 69 -11.75 -0.32 -0.95
CA VAL A 69 -12.23 -1.71 -1.04
C VAL A 69 -12.06 -2.25 -2.46
N ALA A 70 -12.43 -1.47 -3.49
CA ALA A 70 -12.26 -1.87 -4.89
C ALA A 70 -10.77 -2.10 -5.23
N ALA A 71 -9.89 -1.20 -4.81
CA ALA A 71 -8.45 -1.32 -5.07
C ALA A 71 -7.81 -2.54 -4.39
N VAL A 72 -8.25 -2.89 -3.18
CA VAL A 72 -7.77 -4.07 -2.45
C VAL A 72 -8.37 -5.36 -3.02
N THR A 73 -9.63 -5.36 -3.44
CA THR A 73 -10.29 -6.57 -3.98
C THR A 73 -9.91 -6.89 -5.42
N ALA A 74 -9.46 -5.89 -6.19
CA ALA A 74 -8.90 -6.08 -7.53
C ALA A 74 -7.53 -6.76 -7.52
N GLN A 75 -6.85 -6.80 -6.37
CA GLN A 75 -5.56 -7.46 -6.21
C GLN A 75 -5.74 -8.98 -6.21
N SER A 76 -5.03 -9.65 -7.12
CA SER A 76 -5.06 -11.10 -7.27
C SER A 76 -4.26 -11.78 -6.16
N GLY A 77 -4.82 -11.83 -4.95
CA GLY A 77 -4.24 -12.47 -3.78
C GLY A 77 -5.28 -13.24 -2.97
N ARG A 78 -4.89 -14.36 -2.37
CA ARG A 78 -5.77 -14.99 -1.37
C ARG A 78 -5.78 -14.09 -0.13
N PHE A 79 -6.96 -13.60 0.26
CA PHE A 79 -7.17 -13.23 1.66
C PHE A 79 -6.92 -14.50 2.48
N ALA A 80 -5.90 -14.48 3.35
CA ALA A 80 -5.75 -15.55 4.33
C ALA A 80 -7.03 -15.57 5.16
N ASP A 81 -7.66 -16.74 5.32
CA ASP A 81 -8.84 -16.89 6.18
C ASP A 81 -8.47 -16.39 7.58
N PRO A 82 -9.11 -15.32 8.10
CA PRO A 82 -8.79 -14.77 9.42
C PRO A 82 -9.03 -15.77 10.56
N ARG A 83 -9.69 -16.90 10.28
CA ARG A 83 -10.04 -17.95 11.24
C ARG A 83 -9.07 -19.14 11.25
N ARG A 84 -7.97 -19.10 10.49
CA ARG A 84 -6.93 -20.15 10.46
C ARG A 84 -5.61 -19.69 11.05
#